data_AF-A0A813JLC5-F1
#
_entry.id   AF-A0A813JLC5-F1
#
_cell.length_a   1.000
_cell.length_b   1.000
_cell.length_c   1.000
_cell.angle_alpha   90.00
_cell.angle_beta   90.00
_cell.angle_gamma   90.00
#
_symmetry.space_group_name_H-M   'P 1'
#
loop_
_entity.id
_entity.type
_entity.pdbx_description
1 polymer ?
#
loop_
_entity_poly.entity_id
_entity_poly.type
_entity_poly.pdbx_seq_one_letter_code
_entity_poly.pdbx_strand_id
1 'polypeptide(L)'
;MAYLADGIAALVGSMLGVSTVTTYVESVSGVADGAKTGLAAIVTGACFFLATFFAPLFSAIPPLASGPILCLLGSLMFGSVRGIDWDDLEESLPAFLTIVTMPFTFGIGYGIIAGVVAWVVIQLLLVPHRMKQGVHPFVRFRALWNAAWIDGQEAAQDKTDVLVCADADAMPIGASAAQAEPDLD
;
A
#
# COMPACT_ATOMS: atom_id res chain seq x y z
N MET A 1 -9.83 -11.72 6.40
CA MET A 1 -10.83 -10.69 6.73
C MET A 1 -10.41 -9.26 6.34
N ALA A 2 -9.12 -9.01 6.05
CA ALA A 2 -8.63 -7.68 5.66
C ALA A 2 -9.31 -7.09 4.40
N TYR A 3 -9.38 -7.83 3.29
CA TYR A 3 -10.02 -7.35 2.05
C TYR A 3 -11.52 -7.04 2.19
N LEU A 4 -12.23 -7.75 3.07
CA LEU A 4 -13.63 -7.47 3.35
C LEU A 4 -13.80 -6.15 4.12
N ALA A 5 -12.90 -5.85 5.06
CA ALA A 5 -12.90 -4.60 5.80
C ALA A 5 -12.58 -3.40 4.90
N ASP A 6 -11.59 -3.51 4.02
CA ASP A 6 -11.25 -2.48 3.01
C ASP A 6 -12.43 -2.24 2.04
N GLY A 7 -13.07 -3.32 1.55
CA GLY A 7 -14.25 -3.22 0.69
C GLY A 7 -15.44 -2.55 1.37
N ILE A 8 -15.74 -2.89 2.64
CA ILE A 8 -16.81 -2.24 3.41
C ILE A 8 -16.48 -0.75 3.65
N ALA A 9 -15.23 -0.42 3.98
CA ALA A 9 -14.80 0.96 4.18
C ALA A 9 -14.94 1.80 2.90
N ALA A 10 -14.53 1.25 1.75
CA ALA A 10 -14.68 1.87 0.44
C ALA A 10 -16.15 2.12 0.06
N LEU A 11 -17.03 1.16 0.33
CA LEU A 11 -18.47 1.28 0.07
C LEU A 11 -19.10 2.36 0.94
N VAL A 12 -18.86 2.31 2.26
CA VAL A 12 -19.40 3.31 3.20
C VAL A 12 -18.87 4.70 2.88
N GLY A 13 -17.58 4.85 2.58
CA GLY A 13 -16.99 6.13 2.17
C GLY A 13 -17.64 6.69 0.90
N SER A 14 -17.80 5.86 -0.12
CA SER A 14 -18.42 6.29 -1.39
C SER A 14 -19.90 6.69 -1.20
N MET A 15 -20.64 5.99 -0.31
CA MET A 15 -22.02 6.34 0.03
C MET A 15 -22.14 7.68 0.78
N LEU A 16 -21.14 8.02 1.59
CA LEU A 16 -21.05 9.31 2.28
C LEU A 16 -20.55 10.45 1.36
N GLY A 17 -20.26 10.15 0.09
CA GLY A 17 -19.81 11.14 -0.89
C GLY A 17 -18.33 11.51 -0.77
N VAL A 18 -17.53 10.74 -0.03
CA VAL A 18 -16.07 10.92 0.03
C VAL A 18 -15.38 10.04 -1.03
N SER A 19 -14.17 10.41 -1.44
CA SER A 19 -13.35 9.58 -2.34
C SER A 19 -13.08 8.20 -1.72
N THR A 20 -12.88 7.20 -2.58
CA THR A 20 -12.66 5.81 -2.16
C THR A 20 -11.49 5.72 -1.19
N VAL A 21 -11.77 5.20 0.00
CA VAL A 21 -10.79 5.02 1.07
C VAL A 21 -10.13 3.66 0.90
N THR A 22 -8.80 3.61 1.02
CA THR A 22 -8.04 2.37 0.97
C THR A 22 -6.96 2.38 2.05
N THR A 23 -6.62 1.21 2.59
CA THR A 23 -5.51 1.07 3.54
C THR A 23 -4.17 1.46 2.91
N TYR A 24 -3.45 2.37 3.58
CA TYR A 24 -2.18 2.90 3.11
C TYR A 24 -0.99 2.17 3.76
N VAL A 25 0.05 1.87 2.98
CA VAL A 25 1.18 1.04 3.45
C VAL A 25 2.06 1.77 4.47
N GLU A 26 2.11 3.11 4.43
CA GLU A 26 2.83 3.91 5.42
C GLU A 26 2.16 3.88 6.80
N SER A 27 0.86 3.59 6.88
CA SER A 27 0.18 3.43 8.17
C SER A 27 0.59 2.15 8.90
N VAL A 28 1.28 1.23 8.21
CA VAL A 28 1.75 -0.03 8.78
C VAL A 28 2.84 0.21 9.84
N SER A 29 3.62 1.30 9.72
CA SER A 29 4.61 1.66 10.73
C SER A 29 3.97 1.99 12.09
N GLY A 30 2.75 2.54 12.11
CA GLY A 30 2.03 2.76 13.37
C GLY A 30 1.62 1.47 14.06
N VAL A 31 1.37 0.40 13.30
CA VAL A 31 1.04 -0.93 13.83
C VAL A 31 2.29 -1.62 14.40
N ALA A 32 3.45 -1.40 13.78
CA ALA A 32 4.76 -1.82 14.29
C ALA A 32 5.02 -1.26 15.70
N ASP A 33 4.80 0.05 15.87
CA ASP A 33 4.98 0.76 17.15
C ASP A 33 3.90 0.44 18.21
N GLY A 34 3.03 -0.55 17.97
CA GLY A 34 2.09 -1.06 18.98
C GLY A 34 0.62 -0.67 18.78
N ALA A 35 0.23 -0.02 17.68
CA ALA A 35 -1.17 0.29 17.37
C ALA A 35 -2.01 -0.91 16.89
N LYS A 36 -1.90 -2.06 17.58
CA LYS A 36 -2.50 -3.34 17.19
C LYS A 36 -4.00 -3.46 17.54
N THR A 37 -4.50 -2.60 18.43
CA THR A 37 -5.89 -2.63 18.94
C THR A 37 -6.89 -1.86 18.08
N GLY A 38 -6.44 -1.19 17.01
CA GLY A 38 -7.29 -0.33 16.17
C GLY A 38 -7.72 1.00 16.84
N LEU A 39 -7.40 1.19 18.12
CA LEU A 39 -7.74 2.42 18.86
C LEU A 39 -7.07 3.65 18.21
N ALA A 40 -5.84 3.51 17.71
CA ALA A 40 -5.14 4.58 17.02
C ALA A 40 -5.88 5.03 15.74
N ALA A 41 -6.48 4.10 15.00
CA ALA A 41 -7.27 4.43 13.80
C ALA A 41 -8.54 5.21 14.17
N ILE A 42 -9.21 4.82 15.26
CA ILE A 42 -10.39 5.54 15.78
C ILE A 42 -10.02 6.94 16.26
N VAL A 43 -8.93 7.07 17.03
CA VAL A 43 -8.44 8.38 17.53
C VAL A 43 -8.01 9.29 16.37
N THR A 44 -7.32 8.74 15.37
CA THR A 44 -6.91 9.49 14.17
C THR A 44 -8.12 9.95 13.36
N GLY A 45 -9.11 9.07 13.16
CA GLY A 45 -10.37 9.41 12.50
C GLY A 45 -11.17 10.47 13.26
N ALA A 46 -11.25 10.37 14.59
CA ALA A 46 -11.89 11.37 15.44
C ALA A 46 -11.16 12.72 15.40
N CYS A 47 -9.83 12.72 15.39
CA CYS A 47 -9.01 13.92 15.23
C CYS A 47 -9.25 14.59 13.86
N PHE A 48 -9.33 13.81 12.77
CA PHE A 48 -9.68 14.31 11.44
C PHE A 48 -11.12 14.85 11.36
N PHE A 49 -12.05 14.20 12.05
CA PHE A 49 -13.43 14.69 12.15
C PHE A 49 -13.48 16.05 12.86
N LEU A 50 -12.77 16.20 14.00
CA LEU A 50 -12.62 17.48 14.68
C LEU A 50 -11.90 18.52 13.81
N ALA A 51 -10.88 18.11 13.04
CA ALA A 51 -10.16 18.98 12.12
C ALA A 51 -11.04 19.56 11.01
N THR A 52 -12.14 18.89 10.64
CA THR A 52 -13.12 19.40 9.67
C THR A 52 -13.77 20.71 10.15
N PHE A 53 -13.97 20.91 11.45
CA PHE A 53 -14.46 22.19 11.98
C PHE A 53 -13.41 23.32 11.87
N PHE A 54 -12.13 22.97 11.82
CA PHE A 54 -11.02 23.88 11.55
C PHE A 54 -10.70 23.99 10.04
N ALA A 55 -11.41 23.29 9.15
CA ALA A 55 -11.29 23.43 7.70
C ALA A 55 -11.29 24.88 7.17
N PRO A 56 -12.13 25.82 7.68
CA PRO A 56 -12.09 27.21 7.20
C PRO A 56 -10.76 27.93 7.54
N LEU A 57 -10.01 27.47 8.54
CA LEU A 57 -8.69 28.02 8.86
C LEU A 57 -7.65 27.60 7.82
N PHE A 58 -7.75 26.38 7.27
CA PHE A 58 -6.87 25.88 6.22
C PHE A 58 -7.17 26.49 4.84
N SER A 59 -8.40 26.95 4.60
CA SER A 59 -8.76 27.67 3.37
C SER A 59 -8.07 29.03 3.22
N ALA A 60 -7.45 29.57 4.27
CA ALA A 60 -6.65 30.79 4.22
C ALA A 60 -5.22 30.57 3.69
N ILE A 61 -4.79 29.31 3.53
CA ILE A 61 -3.45 28.97 3.05
C ILE A 61 -3.40 29.21 1.53
N PRO A 62 -2.47 30.03 1.03
CA PRO A 62 -2.36 30.31 -0.39
C PRO A 62 -1.99 29.04 -1.17
N PRO A 63 -2.58 28.82 -2.35
CA PRO A 63 -2.31 27.64 -3.18
C PRO A 63 -0.86 27.57 -3.68
N LEU A 64 -0.11 28.68 -3.61
CA LEU A 64 1.33 28.67 -3.89
C LEU A 64 2.14 27.79 -2.92
N ALA A 65 1.62 27.51 -1.71
CA ALA A 65 2.34 26.72 -0.71
C ALA A 65 2.24 25.20 -0.95
N SER A 66 1.17 24.70 -1.60
CA SER A 66 0.95 23.27 -1.81
C SER A 66 1.72 22.70 -3.01
N GLY A 67 2.07 23.53 -3.99
CA GLY A 67 2.86 23.15 -5.16
C GLY A 67 4.21 22.46 -4.82
N PRO A 68 5.12 23.08 -4.05
CA PRO A 68 6.42 22.46 -3.74
C PRO A 68 6.30 21.17 -2.91
N ILE A 69 5.25 21.05 -2.09
CA ILE A 69 5.00 19.85 -1.28
C ILE A 69 4.66 18.67 -2.19
N LEU A 70 3.83 18.86 -3.21
CA LEU A 70 3.50 17.83 -4.19
C LEU A 70 4.73 17.38 -5.00
N CYS A 71 5.64 18.30 -5.34
CA CYS A 71 6.91 17.94 -5.98
C CYS A 71 7.79 17.07 -5.07
N LEU A 72 7.87 17.40 -3.78
CA LEU A 72 8.65 16.64 -2.81
C LEU A 72 8.06 15.24 -2.58
N LEU A 73 6.73 15.15 -2.40
CA LEU A 73 6.02 13.88 -2.25
C LEU A 73 6.21 12.98 -3.48
N GLY A 74 6.11 13.54 -4.68
CA GLY A 74 6.39 12.82 -5.92
C GLY A 74 7.80 12.23 -5.94
N SER A 75 8.81 12.99 -5.48
CA SER A 75 10.20 12.51 -5.40
C SER A 75 10.40 11.39 -4.37
N LEU A 76 9.67 11.43 -3.26
CA LEU A 76 9.68 10.39 -2.22
C LEU A 76 9.06 9.08 -2.73
N MET A 77 7.91 9.15 -3.40
CA MET A 77 7.21 7.96 -3.91
C MET A 77 7.89 7.34 -5.13
N PHE A 78 8.63 8.14 -5.92
CA PHE A 78 9.42 7.61 -7.04
C PHE A 78 10.55 6.68 -6.58
N GLY A 79 10.89 6.68 -5.28
CA GLY A 79 11.87 5.75 -4.70
C GLY A 79 11.51 4.27 -4.91
N SER A 80 10.22 3.94 -4.92
CA SER A 80 9.75 2.56 -5.10
C SER A 80 10.03 1.98 -6.49
N VAL A 81 10.26 2.83 -7.50
CA VAL A 81 10.61 2.41 -8.87
C VAL A 81 11.96 1.67 -8.91
N ARG A 82 12.83 1.86 -7.92
CA ARG A 82 14.11 1.13 -7.82
C ARG A 82 13.96 -0.37 -7.55
N GLY A 83 12.80 -0.82 -7.08
CA GLY A 83 12.57 -2.25 -6.80
C GLY A 83 12.31 -3.10 -8.04
N ILE A 84 12.25 -2.50 -9.23
CA ILE A 84 11.92 -3.18 -10.49
C ILE A 84 13.21 -3.75 -11.09
N ASP A 85 13.17 -5.02 -11.50
CA ASP A 85 14.26 -5.65 -12.25
C ASP A 85 14.27 -5.12 -13.70
N TRP A 86 15.29 -4.33 -14.01
CA TRP A 86 15.45 -3.71 -15.34
C TRP A 86 16.12 -4.64 -16.36
N ASP A 87 16.66 -5.78 -15.93
CA ASP A 87 17.33 -6.72 -16.81
C ASP A 87 16.33 -7.66 -17.52
N ASP A 88 15.14 -7.90 -16.94
CA ASP A 88 14.05 -8.63 -17.62
C ASP A 88 13.16 -7.67 -18.43
N LEU A 89 13.16 -7.85 -19.76
CA LEU A 89 12.34 -7.07 -20.68
C LEU A 89 10.84 -7.36 -20.53
N GLU A 90 10.47 -8.52 -19.96
CA GLU A 90 9.08 -8.88 -19.68
C GLU A 90 8.47 -8.03 -18.55
N GLU A 91 9.30 -7.51 -17.64
CA GLU A 91 8.88 -6.73 -16.48
C GLU A 91 9.18 -5.23 -16.63
N SER A 92 10.35 -4.88 -17.15
CA SER A 92 10.78 -3.48 -17.33
C SER A 92 9.95 -2.71 -18.36
N LEU A 93 9.52 -3.36 -19.45
CA LEU A 93 8.77 -2.72 -20.53
C LEU A 93 7.34 -2.30 -20.12
N PRO A 94 6.52 -3.15 -19.46
CA PRO A 94 5.22 -2.73 -18.94
C PRO A 94 5.34 -1.74 -17.77
N ALA A 95 6.36 -1.87 -16.92
CA ALA A 95 6.65 -0.89 -15.87
C ALA A 95 6.93 0.51 -16.44
N PHE A 96 7.83 0.59 -17.43
CA PHE A 96 8.16 1.84 -18.12
C PHE A 96 6.93 2.46 -18.79
N LEU A 97 6.13 1.65 -19.48
CA LEU A 97 4.91 2.14 -20.13
C LEU A 97 3.92 2.73 -19.12
N THR A 98 3.76 2.08 -17.96
CA THR A 98 2.89 2.59 -16.88
C THR A 98 3.35 3.96 -16.40
N ILE A 99 4.66 4.13 -16.14
CA ILE A 99 5.23 5.39 -15.63
C ILE A 99 5.06 6.53 -16.63
N VAL A 100 5.21 6.27 -17.93
CA VAL A 100 5.10 7.30 -18.98
C VAL A 100 3.63 7.62 -19.32
N THR A 101 2.77 6.62 -19.37
CA THR A 101 1.35 6.81 -19.76
C THR A 101 0.55 7.54 -18.70
N MET A 102 0.89 7.37 -17.43
CA MET A 102 0.18 8.00 -16.30
C MET A 102 0.16 9.55 -16.36
N PRO A 103 1.29 10.27 -16.50
CA PRO A 103 1.29 11.71 -16.68
C PRO A 103 0.74 12.13 -18.06
N PHE A 104 0.95 11.33 -19.10
CA PHE A 104 0.48 11.66 -20.45
C PHE A 104 -1.05 11.64 -20.56
N THR A 105 -1.70 10.74 -19.83
CA THR A 105 -3.17 10.57 -19.84
C THR A 105 -3.86 11.36 -18.72
N PHE A 106 -3.10 12.06 -17.87
CA PHE A 106 -3.58 12.76 -16.66
C PHE A 106 -4.51 11.89 -15.78
N GLY A 107 -4.28 10.57 -15.78
CA GLY A 107 -5.21 9.61 -15.21
C GLY A 107 -4.50 8.34 -14.74
N ILE A 108 -4.60 8.08 -13.43
CA ILE A 108 -3.97 6.94 -12.76
C ILE A 108 -4.50 5.61 -13.31
N GLY A 109 -5.83 5.50 -13.46
CA GLY A 109 -6.48 4.29 -13.96
C GLY A 109 -6.04 3.92 -15.37
N TYR A 110 -5.95 4.91 -16.29
CA TYR A 110 -5.50 4.66 -17.66
C TYR A 110 -4.03 4.23 -17.72
N GLY A 111 -3.17 4.79 -16.87
CA GLY A 111 -1.77 4.37 -16.76
C GLY A 111 -1.63 2.90 -16.31
N ILE A 112 -2.35 2.52 -15.25
CA ILE A 112 -2.35 1.14 -14.74
C ILE A 112 -2.88 0.16 -15.79
N ILE A 113 -4.00 0.50 -16.46
CA ILE A 113 -4.56 -0.35 -17.51
C ILE A 113 -3.58 -0.51 -18.67
N ALA A 114 -2.91 0.56 -19.11
CA ALA A 114 -1.92 0.48 -20.18
C ALA A 114 -0.74 -0.43 -19.80
N GLY A 115 -0.27 -0.36 -18.56
CA GLY A 115 0.76 -1.25 -18.01
C GLY A 115 0.36 -2.72 -18.03
N VAL A 116 -0.82 -3.03 -17.48
CA VAL A 116 -1.35 -4.40 -17.43
C VAL A 116 -1.57 -4.95 -18.85
N VAL A 117 -2.13 -4.14 -19.75
CA VAL A 117 -2.34 -4.55 -21.15
C VAL A 117 -1.02 -4.82 -21.84
N ALA A 118 0.00 -3.97 -21.65
CA ALA A 118 1.32 -4.21 -22.22
C ALA A 118 1.94 -5.50 -21.71
N TRP A 119 1.83 -5.79 -20.41
CA TRP A 119 2.30 -7.05 -19.84
C TRP A 119 1.57 -8.26 -20.46
N VAL A 120 0.24 -8.20 -20.57
CA VAL A 120 -0.56 -9.26 -21.21
C VAL A 120 -0.16 -9.46 -22.68
N VAL A 121 0.05 -8.38 -23.44
CA VAL A 121 0.46 -8.44 -24.85
C VAL A 121 1.85 -9.07 -25.00
N ILE A 122 2.81 -8.68 -24.17
CA ILE A 122 4.16 -9.25 -24.15
C ILE A 122 4.07 -10.75 -23.87
N GLN A 123 3.34 -11.14 -22.82
CA GLN A 123 3.17 -12.54 -22.48
C GLN A 123 2.49 -13.33 -23.61
N LEU A 124 1.47 -12.77 -24.25
CA LEU A 124 0.74 -13.39 -25.36
C LEU A 124 1.64 -13.58 -26.61
N LEU A 125 2.53 -12.64 -26.90
CA LEU A 125 3.47 -12.72 -28.03
C LEU A 125 4.61 -13.72 -27.78
N LEU A 126 5.06 -13.85 -26.52
CA LEU A 126 6.10 -14.80 -26.14
C LEU A 126 5.58 -16.24 -26.07
N VAL A 127 4.31 -16.46 -25.67
CA VAL A 127 3.65 -17.79 -25.62
C VAL A 127 3.87 -18.66 -26.87
N PRO A 128 3.60 -18.21 -28.11
CA PRO A 128 3.79 -19.05 -29.30
C PRO A 128 5.26 -19.36 -29.59
N HIS A 129 6.20 -18.48 -29.20
CA HIS A 129 7.63 -18.74 -29.35
C HIS A 129 8.14 -19.74 -28.30
N ARG A 130 7.55 -19.75 -27.09
CA ARG A 130 7.88 -20.70 -26.02
C ARG A 130 7.24 -22.08 -26.20
N MET A 131 6.07 -22.16 -26.81
CA MET A 131 5.44 -23.45 -27.17
C MET A 131 6.32 -24.27 -28.12
N LYS A 132 7.10 -23.62 -28.99
CA LYS A 132 8.08 -24.31 -29.85
C LYS A 132 9.32 -24.83 -29.10
N GLN A 133 9.57 -24.35 -27.89
CA GLN A 133 10.72 -24.74 -27.04
C GLN A 133 10.36 -25.74 -25.94
N GLY A 134 9.12 -26.26 -25.91
CA GLY A 134 8.69 -27.28 -24.94
C GLY A 134 8.51 -26.77 -23.49
N VAL A 135 8.56 -25.45 -23.28
CA VAL A 135 8.35 -24.84 -21.96
C VAL A 135 6.87 -24.45 -21.84
N HIS A 136 6.15 -25.08 -20.91
CA HIS A 136 4.73 -24.79 -20.71
C HIS A 136 4.52 -23.33 -20.30
N PRO A 137 3.84 -22.50 -21.11
CA PRO A 137 3.68 -21.06 -20.85
C PRO A 137 2.94 -20.78 -19.53
N PHE A 138 2.02 -21.66 -19.15
CA PHE A 138 1.28 -21.56 -17.90
C PHE A 138 2.13 -21.79 -16.64
N VAL A 139 3.29 -22.45 -16.74
CA VAL A 139 4.13 -22.71 -15.56
C VAL A 139 4.88 -21.46 -15.14
N ARG A 140 5.37 -20.66 -16.11
CA ARG A 140 5.98 -19.36 -15.82
C ARG A 140 4.93 -18.30 -15.50
N PHE A 141 3.75 -18.30 -16.13
CA PHE A 141 2.63 -17.46 -15.70
C PHE A 141 2.19 -17.80 -14.27
N ARG A 142 2.08 -19.08 -13.91
CA ARG A 142 1.75 -19.50 -12.54
C ARG A 142 2.89 -19.23 -11.57
N ALA A 143 4.15 -19.32 -12.00
CA ALA A 143 5.30 -18.97 -11.18
C ALA A 143 5.41 -17.45 -10.97
N LEU A 144 5.15 -16.63 -11.98
CA LEU A 144 5.09 -15.17 -11.89
C LEU A 144 3.85 -14.73 -11.11
N TRP A 145 2.71 -15.38 -11.30
CA TRP A 145 1.50 -15.15 -10.51
C TRP A 145 1.73 -15.52 -9.04
N ASN A 146 2.35 -16.67 -8.77
CA ASN A 146 2.72 -17.04 -7.41
C ASN A 146 3.81 -16.12 -6.85
N ALA A 147 4.84 -15.75 -7.59
CA ALA A 147 5.90 -14.88 -7.08
C ALA A 147 5.39 -13.44 -6.86
N ALA A 148 4.70 -12.85 -7.85
CA ALA A 148 4.18 -11.49 -7.74
C ALA A 148 3.05 -11.37 -6.71
N TRP A 149 2.21 -12.40 -6.56
CA TRP A 149 1.02 -12.35 -5.71
C TRP A 149 1.20 -13.05 -4.36
N ILE A 150 1.98 -14.13 -4.26
CA ILE A 150 2.25 -14.83 -2.98
C ILE A 150 3.50 -14.23 -2.33
N ASP A 151 4.65 -14.18 -3.00
CA ASP A 151 5.88 -13.59 -2.40
C ASP A 151 5.75 -12.07 -2.17
N GLY A 152 5.00 -11.36 -3.03
CA GLY A 152 4.71 -9.94 -2.86
C GLY A 152 3.81 -9.63 -1.65
N GLN A 153 2.93 -10.57 -1.27
CA GLN A 153 2.12 -10.47 -0.05
C GLN A 153 2.92 -10.91 1.18
N GLU A 154 3.76 -11.94 1.04
CA GLU A 154 4.63 -12.45 2.10
C GLU A 154 5.75 -11.46 2.45
N ALA A 155 6.37 -10.76 1.51
CA ALA A 155 7.37 -9.73 1.82
C ALA A 155 6.76 -8.49 2.49
N ALA A 156 5.50 -8.17 2.17
CA ALA A 156 4.75 -7.12 2.85
C ALA A 156 4.33 -7.57 4.26
N GLN A 157 3.84 -8.80 4.41
CA GLN A 157 3.48 -9.41 5.70
C GLN A 157 4.70 -9.66 6.60
N ASP A 158 5.81 -10.19 6.08
CA ASP A 158 7.07 -10.46 6.80
C ASP A 158 7.69 -9.18 7.34
N LYS A 159 7.73 -8.09 6.55
CA LYS A 159 8.12 -6.78 7.09
C LYS A 159 7.20 -6.31 8.22
N THR A 160 5.91 -6.64 8.13
CA THR A 160 4.95 -6.33 9.19
C THR A 160 5.16 -7.20 10.42
N ASP A 161 5.39 -8.50 10.23
CA ASP A 161 5.54 -9.50 11.29
C ASP A 161 6.91 -9.38 11.99
N VAL A 162 7.99 -9.07 11.26
CA VAL A 162 9.32 -8.78 11.80
C VAL A 162 9.33 -7.49 12.59
N LEU A 163 8.64 -6.44 12.13
CA LEU A 163 8.46 -5.21 12.93
C LEU A 163 7.61 -5.46 14.18
N VAL A 164 6.55 -6.27 14.07
CA VAL A 164 5.67 -6.64 15.19
C VAL A 164 6.38 -7.52 16.23
N CYS A 165 7.33 -8.37 15.80
CA CYS A 165 8.10 -9.29 16.65
C CYS A 165 9.41 -8.68 17.20
N ALA A 166 10.12 -7.83 16.45
CA ALA A 166 11.33 -7.16 16.92
C ALA A 166 11.05 -6.23 18.12
N ASP A 167 9.86 -5.64 18.20
CA ASP A 167 9.41 -4.86 19.35
C ASP A 167 8.82 -5.72 20.50
N ALA A 168 8.45 -6.98 20.25
CA ALA A 168 8.03 -7.91 21.30
C ALA A 168 9.23 -8.40 22.15
N ASP A 169 10.41 -8.52 21.54
CA ASP A 169 11.66 -8.86 22.24
C ASP A 169 12.32 -7.67 22.96
N ALA A 170 11.85 -6.44 22.72
CA ALA A 170 12.30 -5.24 23.43
C ALA A 170 11.61 -5.02 24.80
N MET A 171 10.73 -5.94 25.24
CA MET A 171 10.08 -5.86 26.55
C MET A 171 10.71 -6.83 27.57
N PRO A 172 11.63 -6.35 28.42
CA PRO A 172 11.58 -6.66 29.83
C PRO A 172 11.07 -5.44 30.61
N ILE A 173 10.31 -5.74 31.67
CA ILE A 173 9.87 -4.84 32.75
C ILE A 173 8.57 -4.06 32.47
N GLY A 174 7.48 -4.54 33.09
CA GLY A 174 6.22 -3.82 33.17
C GLY A 174 5.02 -4.64 33.67
N ALA A 175 5.11 -5.97 33.66
CA ALA A 175 4.15 -6.84 34.33
C ALA A 175 4.44 -6.91 35.85
N SER A 176 4.14 -5.85 36.60
CA SER A 176 3.94 -5.88 38.06
C SER A 176 3.50 -4.49 38.53
N ALA A 177 2.22 -4.36 38.92
CA ALA A 177 1.65 -3.35 39.86
C ALA A 177 0.15 -3.04 39.62
N ALA A 178 -0.67 -4.01 39.19
CA ALA A 178 -2.13 -3.85 39.21
C ALA A 178 -2.86 -5.12 39.67
N GLN A 179 -2.31 -5.82 40.66
CA GLN A 179 -3.01 -6.80 41.49
C GLN A 179 -2.44 -6.72 42.92
N ALA A 180 -2.95 -5.78 43.71
CA ALA A 180 -2.83 -5.77 45.16
C ALA A 180 -4.09 -5.10 45.73
N GLU A 181 -5.04 -5.97 46.03
CA GLU A 181 -6.24 -5.80 46.84
C GLU A 181 -5.93 -5.13 48.20
N PRO A 182 -6.74 -4.16 48.67
CA PRO A 182 -6.71 -3.75 50.07
C PRO A 182 -7.88 -4.39 50.83
N ASP A 183 -7.62 -5.51 51.49
CA ASP A 183 -8.40 -5.98 52.64
C ASP A 183 -7.66 -5.54 53.92
N LEU A 184 -8.19 -4.54 54.63
CA LEU A 184 -8.23 -4.50 56.09
C LEU A 184 -9.14 -3.36 56.58
N ASP A 185 -10.10 -3.74 57.45
CA ASP A 185 -11.01 -2.95 58.30
C ASP A 185 -12.45 -2.72 57.80
#